data_AF-A0A420BUK2-F1
#
_entry.id   AF-A0A420BUK2-F1
#
_cell.length_a   1.000
_cell.length_b   1.000
_cell.length_c   1.000
_cell.angle_alpha   90.00
_cell.angle_beta   90.00
_cell.angle_gamma   90.00
#
_symmetry.space_group_name_H-M   'P 1'
#
loop_
_entity.id
_entity.type
_entity.pdbx_description
1 polymer ?
#
loop_
_entity_poly.entity_id
_entity_poly.type
_entity_poly.pdbx_seq_one_letter_code
_entity_poly.pdbx_strand_id
1 'polypeptide(L)' 'MQSLWQRIGTASAATPFGVIVMQTIVWVGMSAIWIPWAINGGDVIRIVLAVISPLLALYWVVALVYGIRRRRALRASRDD' A
#
# COMPACT_ATOMS: atom_id res chain seq x y z
N MET A 1 17.49 -2.45 19.86
CA MET A 1 17.49 -2.91 18.44
C MET A 1 16.13 -2.57 17.85
N GLN A 2 16.04 -1.55 16.97
CA GLN A 2 14.76 -1.20 16.33
C GLN A 2 14.37 -2.28 15.32
N SER A 3 13.13 -2.74 15.38
CA SER A 3 12.62 -3.75 14.45
C SER A 3 12.63 -3.21 13.00
N LEU A 4 12.82 -4.09 12.02
CA LEU A 4 12.75 -3.73 10.60
C LEU A 4 11.46 -2.95 10.28
N TRP A 5 10.35 -3.33 10.93
CA TRP A 5 9.07 -2.65 10.83
C TRP A 5 9.07 -1.21 11.39
N GLN A 6 9.75 -0.96 12.51
CA GLN A 6 9.92 0.40 13.05
C GLN A 6 10.79 1.28 12.15
N ARG A 7 11.84 0.71 11.53
CA ARG A 7 12.67 1.41 10.55
C ARG A 7 11.91 1.75 9.27
N ILE A 8 11.11 0.82 8.75
CA ILE A 8 10.25 1.07 7.60
C ILE A 8 9.21 2.14 7.98
N GLY A 9 8.57 2.04 9.14
CA GLY A 9 7.64 3.04 9.68
C GLY A 9 8.22 4.44 9.76
N THR A 10 9.38 4.62 10.40
CA THR A 10 10.02 5.93 10.56
C THR A 10 10.56 6.49 9.24
N ALA A 11 11.19 5.67 8.39
CA ALA A 11 11.61 6.09 7.06
C ALA A 11 10.40 6.39 6.13
N SER A 12 9.27 5.76 6.41
CA SER A 12 8.06 5.91 5.62
C SER A 12 7.22 7.14 5.93
N ALA A 13 7.15 7.53 7.20
CA ALA A 13 6.50 8.77 7.59
C ALA A 13 7.28 10.00 7.10
N ALA A 14 8.60 9.89 6.95
CA ALA A 14 9.48 10.99 6.57
C ALA A 14 9.68 11.15 5.04
N THR A 15 9.24 10.20 4.21
CA THR A 15 9.43 10.28 2.75
C THR A 15 8.16 9.95 1.96
N PRO A 16 7.85 10.68 0.87
CA PRO A 16 6.63 10.45 0.07
C PRO A 16 6.54 9.02 -0.47
N PHE A 17 7.69 8.36 -0.70
CA PHE A 17 7.75 6.97 -1.12
C PHE A 17 7.29 6.00 -0.03
N GLY A 18 7.65 6.21 1.23
CA GLY A 18 7.21 5.27 2.25
C GLY A 18 5.76 5.50 2.67
N VAL A 19 5.22 6.71 2.54
CA VAL A 19 3.76 6.92 2.62
C VAL A 19 3.03 6.02 1.61
N ILE A 20 3.53 5.95 0.36
CA ILE A 20 3.00 5.05 -0.67
C ILE A 20 3.08 3.59 -0.22
N VAL A 21 4.22 3.14 0.34
CA VAL A 21 4.38 1.77 0.86
C VAL A 21 3.37 1.47 1.96
N MET A 22 3.24 2.36 2.95
CA MET A 22 2.33 2.14 4.08
C MET A 22 0.86 2.15 3.65
N GLN A 23 0.48 3.09 2.80
CA GLN A 23 -0.87 3.11 2.24
C GLN A 23 -1.17 1.84 1.44
N THR A 24 -0.21 1.35 0.65
CA THR A 24 -0.36 0.07 -0.06
C THR A 24 -0.66 -1.07 0.92
N ILE A 25 0.12 -1.21 2.00
CA ILE A 25 -0.07 -2.27 3.01
C ILE A 25 -1.44 -2.16 3.68
N VAL A 26 -1.82 -0.94 4.10
CA VAL A 26 -3.10 -0.69 4.77
C VAL A 26 -4.27 -1.08 3.87
N TRP A 27 -4.30 -0.61 2.63
CA TRP A 27 -5.43 -0.86 1.72
C TRP A 27 -5.51 -2.31 1.25
N VAL A 28 -4.38 -2.98 1.05
CA VAL A 28 -4.35 -4.42 0.77
C VAL A 28 -4.89 -5.21 1.97
N GLY A 29 -4.44 -4.90 3.19
CA GLY A 29 -4.93 -5.54 4.41
C GLY A 29 -6.42 -5.29 4.65
N MET A 30 -6.87 -4.06 4.44
CA MET A 30 -8.26 -3.66 4.59
C MET A 30 -9.16 -4.40 3.58
N SER A 31 -8.69 -4.57 2.33
CA SER A 31 -9.40 -5.36 1.32
C SER A 31 -9.55 -6.83 1.73
N ALA A 32 -8.50 -7.43 2.29
CA ALA A 32 -8.51 -8.82 2.76
C ALA A 32 -9.51 -9.05 3.92
N ILE A 33 -9.81 -8.01 4.70
CA ILE A 33 -10.80 -8.06 5.78
C ILE A 33 -12.20 -7.81 5.24
N TRP A 34 -12.41 -6.76 4.45
CA TRP A 34 -13.76 -6.37 4.00
C TRP A 34 -14.39 -7.34 3.02
N ILE A 35 -13.60 -7.95 2.12
CA ILE A 35 -14.14 -8.85 1.10
C ILE A 35 -14.84 -10.08 1.73
N PRO A 36 -14.19 -10.86 2.64
CA PRO A 36 -14.87 -11.96 3.33
C PRO A 36 -16.04 -11.48 4.23
N TRP A 37 -15.93 -10.30 4.81
CA TRP A 37 -16.96 -9.78 5.72
C TRP A 37 -18.21 -9.27 5.00
N ALA A 38 -18.06 -8.74 3.79
CA ALA A 38 -19.17 -8.31 2.94
C ALA A 38 -20.01 -9.48 2.44
N ILE A 39 -19.39 -10.66 2.25
CA ILE A 39 -20.11 -11.88 1.83
C ILE A 39 -21.05 -12.39 2.95
N ASN A 40 -20.70 -12.15 4.21
CA ASN A 40 -21.42 -12.68 5.38
C ASN A 40 -22.44 -11.70 6.00
N GLY A 41 -22.50 -10.45 5.54
CA GLY A 41 -23.45 -9.46 6.05
C GLY A 41 -23.94 -8.55 4.94
N GLY A 42 -25.23 -8.65 4.60
CA GLY A 42 -25.89 -7.91 3.51
C GLY A 42 -26.08 -6.41 3.77
N ASP A 43 -25.14 -5.78 4.46
CA ASP A 43 -25.15 -4.35 4.74
C ASP A 43 -24.43 -3.61 3.60
N VAL A 44 -25.12 -2.66 2.98
CA VAL A 44 -24.67 -1.92 1.79
C VAL A 44 -23.32 -1.25 2.01
N ILE A 45 -23.07 -0.75 3.22
CA ILE A 45 -21.81 -0.09 3.59
C ILE A 45 -20.62 -1.05 3.46
N ARG A 46 -20.80 -2.32 3.83
CA ARG A 46 -19.74 -3.34 3.78
C ARG A 46 -19.39 -3.71 2.35
N ILE A 47 -20.40 -3.80 1.48
CA ILE A 47 -20.22 -4.06 0.04
C ILE A 47 -19.45 -2.91 -0.59
N VAL A 48 -19.83 -1.66 -0.30
CA VAL A 48 -19.12 -0.47 -0.78
C VAL A 48 -17.66 -0.47 -0.32
N LEU A 49 -17.39 -0.76 0.95
CA LEU A 49 -16.02 -0.87 1.48
C LEU A 49 -15.22 -2.00 0.84
N ALA A 50 -15.85 -3.14 0.56
CA ALA A 50 -15.23 -4.28 -0.13
C ALA A 50 -14.90 -3.98 -1.61
N VAL A 51 -15.55 -2.99 -2.24
CA VAL A 51 -15.25 -2.55 -3.60
C VAL A 51 -14.22 -1.41 -3.63
N ILE A 52 -14.35 -0.42 -2.74
CA ILE A 52 -13.45 0.75 -2.70
C ILE A 52 -12.06 0.36 -2.20
N SER A 53 -11.98 -0.52 -1.20
CA SER A 53 -10.69 -0.94 -0.64
C SER A 53 -9.74 -1.54 -1.68
N PRO A 54 -10.15 -2.51 -2.53
CA PRO A 54 -9.26 -3.07 -3.55
C PRO A 54 -8.94 -2.07 -4.68
N LEU A 55 -9.84 -1.14 -5.00
CA LEU A 55 -9.55 -0.05 -5.94
C LEU A 55 -8.45 0.87 -5.42
N LEU A 56 -8.53 1.28 -4.15
CA LEU A 56 -7.46 2.06 -3.52
C LEU A 56 -6.17 1.25 -3.39
N ALA A 57 -6.25 -0.04 -3.04
CA ALA A 57 -5.10 -0.92 -2.99
C ALA A 57 -4.38 -0.96 -4.34
N LEU A 58 -5.12 -1.15 -5.44
CA LEU A 58 -4.56 -1.13 -6.80
C LEU A 58 -3.87 0.19 -7.12
N TYR A 59 -4.52 1.32 -6.82
CA TYR A 59 -3.92 2.64 -7.02
C TYR A 59 -2.56 2.77 -6.31
N TRP A 60 -2.51 2.39 -5.02
CA TRP A 60 -1.28 2.48 -4.24
C TRP A 60 -0.21 1.48 -4.69
N VAL A 61 -0.59 0.26 -5.09
CA VAL A 61 0.33 -0.71 -5.68
C VAL A 61 0.96 -0.16 -6.97
N VAL A 62 0.18 0.46 -7.85
CA VAL A 62 0.70 1.06 -9.09
C VAL A 62 1.67 2.20 -8.77
N ALA A 63 1.32 3.08 -7.84
CA ALA A 63 2.20 4.15 -7.37
C ALA A 63 3.50 3.60 -6.77
N LEU A 64 3.42 2.49 -6.02
CA LEU A 64 4.57 1.81 -5.45
C LEU A 64 5.49 1.24 -6.54
N VAL A 65 4.93 0.53 -7.53
CA VAL A 65 5.68 -0.03 -8.65
C VAL A 65 6.39 1.08 -9.43
N TYR A 66 5.69 2.19 -9.70
CA TYR A 66 6.29 3.33 -10.40
C TYR A 66 7.42 3.97 -9.58
N GLY A 67 7.22 4.13 -8.27
CA GLY A 67 8.25 4.62 -7.34
C GLY A 67 9.48 3.71 -7.30
N ILE A 68 9.29 2.39 -7.28
CA ILE A 68 10.39 1.40 -7.30
C ILE A 68 11.14 1.47 -8.64
N ARG A 69 10.42 1.50 -9.77
CA ARG A 69 11.03 1.61 -11.10
C ARG A 69 11.87 2.89 -11.22
N ARG A 70 11.34 4.03 -10.76
CA ARG A 70 12.08 5.31 -10.75
C ARG A 70 13.34 5.25 -9.90
N ARG A 71 13.27 4.65 -8.70
CA ARG A 71 14.45 4.48 -7.84
C ARG A 71 15.50 3.55 -8.44
N ARG A 72 15.08 2.50 -9.17
CA ARG A 72 16.01 1.61 -9.88
C ARG A 72 16.72 2.33 -11.03
N ALA A 73 15.99 3.11 -11.82
CA ALA A 73 16.55 3.91 -12.91
C ALA A 73 17.62 4.92 -12.41
N LEU A 74 17.33 5.63 -11.31
CA LEU A 74 18.28 6.58 -10.70
C LEU A 74 19.53 5.92 -10.12
N ARG A 75 19.46 4.63 -9.75
CA ARG A 75 20.62 3.88 -9.29
C ARG A 75 21.48 3.40 -10.46
N ALA A 76 20.84 2.89 -11.52
CA ALA A 76 21.54 2.48 -12.74
C ALA A 76 22.35 3.64 -13.35
N SER A 77 21.80 4.85 -13.41
CA SER A 77 22.50 6.03 -13.92
C SER A 77 23.64 6.57 -13.04
N ARG A 78 23.86 6.00 -11.84
CA ARG A 78 24.95 6.40 -10.93
C ARG A 78 26.14 5.45 -11.01
N ASP A 79 25.92 4.25 -11.56
CA ASP A 79 26.93 3.22 -11.72
C ASP A 79 27.60 3.25 -13.12
N ASP A 80 27.03 4.03 -14.05
CA ASP A 80 27.63 4.44 -15.35
C ASP A 80 28.45 5.74 -15.21
#